data_AF-A0A957WH20-F1
#
_entry.id   AF-A0A957WH20-F1
#
_cell.length_a   1.000
_cell.length_b   1.000
_cell.length_c   1.000
_cell.angle_alpha   90.00
_cell.angle_beta   90.00
_cell.angle_gamma   90.00
#
_symmetry.space_group_name_H-M   'P 1'
#
loop_
_entity.id
_entity.type
_entity.pdbx_description
1 polymer ?
#
loop_
_entity_poly.entity_id
_entity_poly.type
_entity_poly.pdbx_seq_one_letter_code
_entity_poly.pdbx_strand_id
1 'polypeptide(L)'
;MLSLDPIYTILLIILLWFLLSAISAPFEALGWWAGWYGGEVEPTVDTPSAPVRRSPALNVSHYIVFLTGIAGAEQEVYLPREKEFLRRVADKVTGAVIVDDIFPYSVINRALTHQRFFAWFWRYTVRRKERGGWGGFLINFRNLFQVAVSADFRYGPMYNQGSTALILRSL
;
A
#
# COMPACT_ATOMS: atom_id res chain seq x y z
N MET A 1 -41.87 3.18 10.64
CA MET A 1 -40.44 2.85 10.48
C MET A 1 -40.30 2.13 9.15
N LEU A 2 -39.62 2.71 8.17
CA LEU A 2 -39.40 2.08 6.86
C LEU A 2 -38.47 0.88 7.06
N SER A 3 -39.01 -0.34 7.04
CA SER A 3 -38.21 -1.56 6.95
C SER A 3 -37.67 -1.65 5.53
N LEU A 4 -36.44 -1.18 5.33
CA LEU A 4 -35.72 -1.44 4.08
C LEU A 4 -35.58 -2.96 3.92
N ASP A 5 -35.87 -3.45 2.71
CA ASP A 5 -35.60 -4.85 2.36
C ASP A 5 -34.13 -5.18 2.70
N PRO A 6 -33.83 -6.37 3.27
CA PRO A 6 -32.46 -6.79 3.53
C PRO A 6 -31.54 -6.64 2.32
N ILE A 7 -32.02 -6.88 1.11
CA ILE A 7 -31.24 -6.75 -0.13
C ILE A 7 -30.85 -5.28 -0.37
N TYR A 8 -31.82 -4.35 -0.29
CA TYR A 8 -31.52 -2.92 -0.46
C TYR A 8 -30.59 -2.40 0.61
N THR A 9 -30.72 -2.92 1.84
CA THR A 9 -29.83 -2.58 2.95
C THR A 9 -28.39 -3.01 2.65
N ILE A 10 -28.18 -4.23 2.17
CA ILE A 10 -26.84 -4.74 1.80
C ILE A 10 -26.26 -3.92 0.65
N LEU A 11 -27.04 -3.66 -0.40
CA LEU A 11 -26.58 -2.86 -1.54
C LEU A 11 -26.20 -1.44 -1.12
N LEU A 12 -26.98 -0.82 -0.24
CA LEU A 12 -26.66 0.49 0.32
C LEU A 12 -25.36 0.46 1.13
N ILE A 13 -25.15 -0.56 1.96
CA ILE A 13 -23.90 -0.72 2.73
C ILE A 13 -22.69 -0.86 1.78
N ILE A 14 -22.81 -1.68 0.73
CA ILE A 14 -21.74 -1.86 -0.26
C ILE A 14 -21.45 -0.54 -0.98
N LEU A 15 -22.48 0.18 -1.41
CA LEU A 15 -22.34 1.48 -2.08
C LEU A 15 -21.68 2.51 -1.15
N LEU A 16 -22.13 2.60 0.10
CA LEU A 16 -21.54 3.51 1.08
C LEU A 16 -20.07 3.16 1.34
N TRP A 17 -19.75 1.88 1.49
CA TRP A 17 -18.36 1.44 1.64
C TRP A 17 -17.50 1.84 0.44
N PHE A 18 -18.01 1.63 -0.78
CA PHE A 18 -17.31 2.00 -2.01
C PHE A 18 -17.05 3.51 -2.09
N LEU A 19 -18.06 4.33 -1.80
CA LEU A 19 -17.95 5.79 -1.81
C LEU A 19 -16.99 6.30 -0.73
N LEU A 20 -17.08 5.76 0.48
CA LEU A 20 -16.16 6.12 1.56
C LEU A 20 -14.72 5.74 1.21
N SER A 21 -14.50 4.56 0.63
CA SER A 21 -13.19 4.14 0.14
C SER A 21 -12.68 5.08 -0.96
N ALA A 22 -13.52 5.45 -1.92
CA ALA A 22 -13.15 6.36 -3.01
C ALA A 22 -12.77 7.75 -2.49
N ILE A 23 -13.56 8.31 -1.56
CA ILE A 23 -13.32 9.63 -0.97
C ILE A 23 -12.09 9.63 -0.08
N SER A 24 -11.80 8.54 0.64
CA SER A 24 -10.60 8.47 1.50
C SER A 24 -9.28 8.61 0.72
N ALA A 25 -9.23 8.21 -0.55
CA ALA A 25 -8.00 8.24 -1.34
C ALA A 25 -7.45 9.67 -1.61
N PRO A 26 -8.23 10.63 -2.15
CA PRO A 26 -7.75 12.00 -2.32
C PRO A 26 -7.50 12.70 -0.97
N PHE A 27 -8.24 12.35 0.08
CA PHE A 27 -7.98 12.88 1.43
C PHE A 27 -6.63 12.42 2.00
N GLU A 28 -6.17 11.22 1.67
CA GLU A 28 -4.82 10.76 2.04
C GLU A 28 -3.74 11.63 1.38
N ALA A 29 -3.89 11.94 0.09
CA ALA A 29 -2.98 12.83 -0.64
C ALA A 29 -2.99 14.26 -0.07
N LEU A 30 -4.19 14.82 0.15
CA LEU A 30 -4.37 16.16 0.71
C LEU A 30 -3.84 16.26 2.14
N GLY A 31 -4.08 15.24 2.96
CA GLY A 31 -3.61 15.21 4.34
C GLY A 31 -2.10 15.13 4.42
N TRP A 32 -1.45 14.40 3.51
CA TRP A 32 0.00 14.40 3.40
C TRP A 32 0.53 15.78 3.00
N TRP A 33 -0.06 16.39 1.97
CA TRP A 33 0.34 17.72 1.51
C TRP A 33 0.14 18.80 2.58
N ALA A 34 -0.94 18.70 3.36
CA ALA A 34 -1.24 19.59 4.48
C ALA A 34 -0.42 19.29 5.76
N GLY A 35 0.41 18.24 5.76
CA GLY A 35 1.24 17.86 6.90
C GLY A 35 0.49 17.22 8.08
N TRP A 36 -0.75 16.75 7.89
CA TRP A 36 -1.59 16.17 8.95
C TRP A 36 -1.00 14.91 9.58
N TYR A 37 -0.09 14.23 8.88
CA TYR A 37 0.49 12.97 9.31
C TYR A 37 1.84 13.13 10.04
N GLY A 38 2.31 14.37 10.26
CA GLY A 38 3.62 14.64 10.88
C GLY A 38 4.78 14.50 9.89
N GLY A 39 5.92 15.14 10.19
CA GLY A 39 7.11 15.16 9.32
C GLY A 39 7.84 13.81 9.19
N GLU A 40 7.51 12.87 10.06
CA GLU A 40 7.99 11.51 10.05
C GLU A 40 6.88 10.63 9.50
N VAL A 41 7.10 10.10 8.29
CA VAL A 41 6.45 8.86 7.86
C VAL A 41 6.62 7.90 9.03
N GLU A 42 5.54 7.63 9.76
CA GLU A 42 5.55 6.88 11.02
C GLU A 42 6.43 5.63 10.80
N PRO A 43 7.63 5.55 11.41
CA PRO A 43 8.40 4.33 11.37
C PRO A 43 7.52 3.32 12.09
N THR A 44 7.12 2.27 11.38
CA THR A 44 6.27 1.23 11.96
C THR A 44 6.92 0.75 13.25
N VAL A 45 6.23 1.01 14.35
CA VAL A 45 6.58 0.58 15.70
C VAL A 45 6.98 -0.89 15.65
N ASP A 46 8.20 -1.17 16.10
CA ASP A 46 8.77 -2.50 16.32
C ASP A 46 8.94 -3.40 15.10
N THR A 47 9.72 -2.96 14.11
CA THR A 47 10.56 -3.92 13.38
C THR A 47 11.93 -3.33 13.11
N PRO A 48 13.04 -3.93 13.62
CA PRO A 48 14.37 -3.66 13.11
C PRO A 48 14.52 -4.33 11.74
N SER A 49 13.68 -3.91 10.79
CA SER A 49 13.89 -4.19 9.39
C SER A 49 14.42 -2.91 8.81
N ALA A 50 15.74 -2.73 8.89
CA ALA A 50 16.43 -2.13 7.76
C ALA A 50 15.82 -2.72 6.48
N PRO A 51 15.70 -1.95 5.37
CA PRO A 51 15.26 -2.50 4.09
C PRO A 51 15.95 -3.84 3.94
N VAL A 52 15.22 -4.94 3.69
CA VAL A 52 15.80 -6.28 3.69
C VAL A 52 16.93 -6.23 2.67
N ARG A 53 18.15 -5.94 3.15
CA ARG A 53 19.33 -5.72 2.34
C ARG A 53 19.71 -7.10 1.88
N ARG A 54 19.08 -7.55 0.80
CA ARG A 54 19.40 -8.80 0.13
C ARG A 54 20.71 -8.61 -0.65
N SER A 55 21.79 -8.26 0.06
CA SER A 55 23.18 -8.49 -0.31
C SER A 55 24.14 -7.83 0.70
N PRO A 56 25.19 -8.52 1.15
CA PRO A 56 26.35 -7.91 1.80
C PRO A 56 27.28 -7.28 0.75
N ALA A 57 26.73 -6.48 -0.18
CA ALA A 57 27.53 -5.90 -1.25
C ALA A 57 28.46 -4.82 -0.67
N LEU A 58 29.75 -5.14 -0.55
CA LEU A 58 30.81 -4.24 -0.11
C LEU A 58 30.94 -2.99 -0.99
N ASN A 59 30.40 -3.02 -2.22
CA ASN A 59 30.31 -1.89 -3.15
C ASN A 59 28.91 -1.83 -3.77
N VAL A 60 28.03 -1.00 -3.21
CA VAL A 60 26.72 -0.71 -3.80
C VAL A 60 26.94 0.18 -5.02
N SER A 61 26.57 -0.32 -6.19
CA SER A 61 26.67 0.41 -7.45
C SER A 61 25.31 0.90 -7.96
N HIS A 62 24.23 0.19 -7.59
CA HIS A 62 22.88 0.48 -8.07
C HIS A 62 21.83 0.12 -7.02
N TYR A 63 20.66 0.72 -7.13
CA TYR A 63 19.48 0.40 -6.33
C TYR A 63 18.38 -0.13 -7.23
N ILE A 64 17.69 -1.17 -6.78
CA ILE A 64 16.50 -1.73 -7.43
C ILE A 64 15.32 -1.50 -6.51
N VAL A 65 14.46 -0.56 -6.86
CA VAL A 65 13.23 -0.28 -6.12
C VAL A 65 12.13 -1.18 -6.65
N PHE A 66 11.61 -2.07 -5.81
CA PHE A 66 10.49 -2.94 -6.14
C PHE A 66 9.20 -2.40 -5.56
N LEU A 67 8.20 -2.21 -6.42
CA LEU A 67 6.85 -1.81 -6.04
C LEU A 67 5.91 -2.99 -6.30
N THR A 68 5.27 -3.50 -5.25
CA THR A 68 4.32 -4.62 -5.36
C THR A 68 3.11 -4.25 -6.22
N GLY A 69 2.51 -5.26 -6.86
CA GLY A 69 1.32 -5.07 -7.69
C GLY A 69 0.07 -4.66 -6.89
N ILE A 70 -1.01 -4.33 -7.60
CA ILE A 70 -2.25 -3.74 -7.04
C ILE A 70 -2.93 -4.58 -5.95
N ALA A 71 -2.60 -5.87 -5.88
CA ALA A 71 -3.10 -6.77 -4.85
C ALA A 71 -2.34 -6.68 -3.52
N GLY A 72 -1.26 -5.92 -3.44
CA GLY A 72 -0.48 -5.72 -2.22
C GLY A 72 -1.32 -5.05 -1.13
N ALA A 73 -1.34 -5.63 0.07
CA ALA A 73 -2.03 -5.09 1.24
C ALA A 73 -1.08 -4.71 2.38
N GLU A 74 0.09 -5.33 2.38
CA GLU A 74 1.15 -5.22 3.40
C GLU A 74 2.50 -5.29 2.70
N GLN A 75 3.54 -4.74 3.32
CA GLN A 75 4.90 -4.74 2.80
C GLN A 75 5.52 -6.15 2.77
N GLU A 76 5.10 -7.06 3.65
CA GLU A 76 5.72 -8.41 3.78
C GLU A 76 4.95 -9.52 3.05
N VAL A 77 3.72 -9.25 2.60
CA VAL A 77 2.84 -10.23 1.96
C VAL A 77 2.96 -10.15 0.44
N TYR A 78 4.16 -10.43 -0.05
CA TYR A 78 4.39 -10.67 -1.48
C TYR A 78 3.68 -11.94 -1.93
N LEU A 79 3.14 -11.89 -3.15
CA LEU A 79 2.71 -13.09 -3.85
C LEU A 79 3.91 -14.04 -4.03
N PRO A 80 3.71 -15.37 -4.02
CA PRO A 80 4.81 -16.33 -4.22
C PRO A 80 5.65 -16.04 -5.47
N ARG A 81 5.02 -15.55 -6.54
CA ARG A 81 5.68 -15.15 -7.78
C ARG A 81 6.57 -13.92 -7.62
N GLU A 82 6.16 -12.93 -6.81
CA GLU A 82 6.97 -11.74 -6.51
C GLU A 82 8.19 -12.12 -5.65
N LYS A 83 8.01 -13.00 -4.65
CA LYS A 83 9.13 -13.53 -3.85
C LYS A 83 10.17 -14.23 -4.72
N GLU A 84 9.72 -15.11 -5.62
CA GLU A 84 10.61 -15.82 -6.54
C GLU A 84 11.29 -14.88 -7.55
N PHE A 85 10.58 -13.84 -8.02
CA PHE A 85 11.16 -12.81 -8.85
C PHE A 85 12.28 -12.06 -8.13
N LEU A 86 12.02 -11.55 -6.92
CA LEU A 86 13.00 -10.82 -6.11
C LEU A 86 14.21 -11.68 -5.77
N ARG A 87 14.00 -12.97 -5.46
CA ARG A 87 15.08 -13.95 -5.25
C ARG A 87 15.98 -14.06 -6.48
N ARG A 88 15.39 -14.25 -7.66
CA ARG A 88 16.15 -14.36 -8.93
C ARG A 88 16.88 -13.07 -9.30
N VAL A 89 16.32 -11.90 -8.98
CA VAL A 89 16.99 -10.62 -9.19
C VAL A 89 18.20 -10.50 -8.26
N ALA A 90 18.03 -10.82 -6.98
CA ALA A 90 19.12 -10.81 -6.00
C ALA A 90 20.27 -11.76 -6.41
N ASP A 91 19.93 -12.95 -6.93
CA ASP A 91 20.93 -13.93 -7.37
C ASP A 91 21.71 -13.47 -8.62
N LYS A 92 21.08 -12.70 -9.52
CA LYS A 92 21.65 -12.36 -10.84
C LYS A 92 22.27 -10.98 -10.92
N VAL A 93 21.86 -10.04 -10.08
CA VAL A 93 22.33 -8.65 -10.12
C VAL A 93 23.26 -8.39 -8.95
N THR A 94 24.56 -8.54 -9.21
CA THR A 94 25.60 -8.26 -8.22
C THR A 94 25.76 -6.76 -7.99
N GLY A 95 26.03 -6.34 -6.75
CA GLY A 95 26.28 -4.93 -6.42
C GLY A 95 25.02 -4.06 -6.39
N ALA A 96 23.83 -4.68 -6.38
CA ALA A 96 22.56 -3.99 -6.22
C ALA A 96 22.00 -4.12 -4.80
N VAL A 97 21.41 -3.04 -4.29
CA VAL A 97 20.54 -3.07 -3.11
C VAL A 97 19.10 -3.12 -3.59
N ILE A 98 18.36 -4.15 -3.19
CA ILE A 98 16.93 -4.25 -3.45
C ILE A 98 16.18 -3.55 -2.33
N VAL A 99 15.36 -2.57 -2.67
CA VAL A 99 14.48 -1.81 -1.78
C VAL A 99 13.06 -2.27 -2.07
N ASP A 100 12.46 -3.02 -1.15
CA ASP A 100 11.13 -3.61 -1.31
C ASP A 100 10.14 -3.21 -0.19
N ASP A 101 10.59 -2.43 0.79
CA ASP A 101 9.82 -1.92 1.93
C ASP A 101 8.94 -0.68 1.62
N ILE A 102 8.49 -0.57 0.37
CA ILE A 102 7.66 0.54 -0.11
C ILE A 102 6.27 0.04 -0.44
N PHE A 103 5.26 0.64 0.19
CA PHE A 103 3.86 0.41 -0.11
C PHE A 103 3.37 1.44 -1.14
N PRO A 104 3.31 1.10 -2.44
CA PRO A 104 3.12 2.07 -3.52
C PRO A 104 1.74 2.73 -3.55
N TYR A 105 0.78 2.16 -2.81
CA TYR A 105 -0.60 2.64 -2.72
C TYR A 105 -0.86 3.43 -1.44
N SER A 106 0.17 4.02 -0.83
CA SER A 106 0.06 4.97 0.27
C SER A 106 1.18 6.01 0.23
N VAL A 107 0.80 7.29 0.23
CA VAL A 107 1.77 8.42 0.28
C VAL A 107 2.51 8.53 1.61
N ILE A 108 2.01 7.86 2.65
CA ILE A 108 2.59 7.80 3.98
C ILE A 108 3.22 6.43 4.28
N ASN A 109 3.46 5.61 3.25
CA ASN A 109 4.00 4.24 3.37
C ASN A 109 3.29 3.34 4.38
N ARG A 110 1.99 3.58 4.64
CA ARG A 110 1.28 2.85 5.69
C ARG A 110 0.49 1.70 5.08
N ALA A 111 0.79 0.48 5.54
CA ALA A 111 -0.01 -0.68 5.20
C ALA A 111 -1.46 -0.52 5.67
N LEU A 112 -2.40 -1.14 4.94
CA LEU A 112 -3.84 -1.10 5.25
C LEU A 112 -4.14 -1.62 6.66
N THR A 113 -3.37 -2.59 7.14
CA THR A 113 -3.55 -3.25 8.43
C THR A 113 -2.99 -2.47 9.62
N HIS A 114 -2.24 -1.40 9.36
CA HIS A 114 -1.66 -0.49 10.37
C HIS A 114 -2.41 0.84 10.49
N GLN A 115 -3.60 0.97 9.88
CA GLN A 115 -4.45 2.16 10.04
C GLN A 115 -5.17 2.19 11.39
N ARG A 116 -5.31 3.37 12.02
CA ARG A 116 -5.89 3.52 13.38
C ARG A 116 -7.33 2.99 13.52
N PHE A 117 -8.22 3.34 12.58
CA PHE A 117 -9.66 3.06 12.73
C PHE A 117 -10.10 1.77 12.03
N PHE A 118 -9.50 1.42 10.88
CA PHE A 118 -9.94 0.29 10.05
C PHE A 118 -8.95 -0.89 10.00
N ALA A 119 -7.91 -0.86 10.84
CA ALA A 119 -6.92 -1.93 10.97
C ALA A 119 -7.53 -3.33 11.05
N TRP A 120 -8.54 -3.52 11.92
CA TRP A 120 -9.18 -4.81 12.17
C TRP A 120 -9.89 -5.36 10.93
N PHE A 121 -10.59 -4.49 10.20
CA PHE A 121 -11.32 -4.82 8.98
C PHE A 121 -10.35 -5.23 7.86
N TRP A 122 -9.25 -4.48 7.71
CA TRP A 122 -8.23 -4.80 6.72
C TRP A 122 -7.50 -6.09 7.06
N ARG A 123 -7.15 -6.34 8.33
CA ARG A 123 -6.58 -7.63 8.76
C ARG A 123 -7.52 -8.80 8.47
N TYR A 124 -8.81 -8.62 8.71
CA TYR A 124 -9.82 -9.63 8.33
C TYR A 124 -9.81 -9.86 6.81
N THR A 125 -9.80 -8.80 6.02
CA THR A 125 -9.82 -8.83 4.55
C THR A 125 -8.57 -9.52 3.99
N VAL A 126 -7.39 -9.23 4.53
CA VAL A 126 -6.12 -9.91 4.19
C VAL A 126 -6.22 -11.41 4.47
N ARG A 127 -6.67 -11.79 5.68
CA ARG A 127 -6.87 -13.22 6.02
C ARG A 127 -7.88 -13.92 5.09
N ARG A 128 -8.89 -13.20 4.60
CA ARG A 128 -9.83 -13.74 3.59
C ARG A 128 -9.17 -13.91 2.23
N LYS A 129 -8.33 -12.97 1.79
CA LYS A 129 -7.53 -13.05 0.57
C LYS A 129 -6.61 -14.28 0.59
N GLU A 130 -5.88 -14.50 1.69
CA GLU A 130 -4.95 -15.64 1.84
C GLU A 130 -5.65 -16.99 1.73
N ARG A 131 -6.92 -17.06 2.13
CA ARG A 131 -7.76 -18.27 2.01
C ARG A 131 -8.44 -18.39 0.64
N GLY A 132 -8.00 -17.62 -0.37
CA GLY A 132 -8.58 -17.62 -1.72
C GLY A 132 -9.99 -16.99 -1.79
N GLY A 133 -10.39 -16.23 -0.77
CA GLY A 133 -11.69 -15.59 -0.70
C GLY A 133 -11.74 -14.20 -1.34
N TRP A 134 -12.88 -13.53 -1.19
CA TRP A 134 -13.18 -12.23 -1.79
C TRP A 134 -12.31 -11.06 -1.32
N GLY A 135 -11.52 -11.23 -0.25
CA GLY A 135 -10.75 -10.15 0.36
C GLY A 135 -9.79 -9.45 -0.60
N GLY A 136 -9.23 -10.18 -1.56
CA GLY A 136 -8.36 -9.62 -2.60
C GLY A 136 -9.05 -8.57 -3.46
N PHE A 137 -10.34 -8.76 -3.77
CA PHE A 137 -11.11 -7.79 -4.56
C PHE A 137 -11.26 -6.45 -3.83
N LEU A 138 -11.53 -6.45 -2.52
CA LEU A 138 -11.66 -5.20 -1.77
C LEU A 138 -10.34 -4.43 -1.69
N ILE A 139 -9.23 -5.14 -1.49
CA ILE A 139 -7.89 -4.53 -1.50
C ILE A 139 -7.61 -3.92 -2.88
N ASN A 140 -7.90 -4.65 -3.96
CA ASN A 140 -7.74 -4.15 -5.32
C ASN A 140 -8.57 -2.90 -5.57
N PHE A 141 -9.84 -2.85 -5.15
CA PHE A 141 -10.69 -1.67 -5.31
C PHE A 141 -10.15 -0.47 -4.54
N ARG A 142 -9.71 -0.67 -3.28
CA ARG A 142 -9.09 0.42 -2.51
C ARG A 142 -7.84 0.94 -3.22
N ASN A 143 -6.96 0.06 -3.67
CA ASN A 143 -5.71 0.45 -4.33
C ASN A 143 -5.96 1.05 -5.72
N LEU A 144 -7.02 0.64 -6.42
CA LEU A 144 -7.45 1.25 -7.68
C LEU A 144 -7.79 2.74 -7.50
N PHE A 145 -8.44 3.12 -6.39
CA PHE A 145 -8.69 4.54 -6.12
C PHE A 145 -7.42 5.34 -5.89
N GLN A 146 -6.40 4.74 -5.29
CA GLN A 146 -5.08 5.37 -5.12
C GLN A 146 -4.41 5.62 -6.48
N VAL A 147 -4.48 4.64 -7.39
CA VAL A 147 -4.01 4.79 -8.77
C VAL A 147 -4.81 5.87 -9.51
N ALA A 148 -6.13 5.92 -9.33
CA ALA A 148 -6.97 6.95 -9.93
C ALA A 148 -6.60 8.36 -9.43
N VAL A 149 -6.31 8.51 -8.13
CA VAL A 149 -5.82 9.77 -7.54
C VAL A 149 -4.47 10.18 -8.10
N SER A 150 -3.54 9.23 -8.23
CA SER A 150 -2.21 9.46 -8.84
C SER A 150 -2.31 9.95 -10.30
N ALA A 151 -3.32 9.47 -11.04
CA ALA A 151 -3.58 9.85 -12.43
C ALA A 151 -4.44 11.13 -12.59
N ASP A 152 -5.14 11.57 -11.53
CA ASP A 152 -5.97 12.79 -11.57
C ASP A 152 -5.09 14.05 -11.58
N PHE A 153 -5.42 15.02 -12.42
CA PHE A 153 -4.61 16.23 -12.58
C PHE A 153 -4.54 17.12 -11.34
N ARG A 154 -5.52 17.05 -10.44
CA ARG A 154 -5.63 17.91 -9.24
C ARG A 154 -4.83 17.35 -8.08
N TYR A 155 -4.95 16.05 -7.86
CA TYR A 155 -4.39 15.37 -6.70
C TYR A 155 -3.09 14.61 -7.03
N GLY A 156 -2.92 14.19 -8.29
CA GLY A 156 -1.78 13.44 -8.78
C GLY A 156 -0.44 14.10 -8.47
N PRO A 157 -0.25 15.42 -8.70
CA PRO A 157 1.01 16.08 -8.32
C PRO A 157 1.38 15.92 -6.85
N MET A 158 0.41 16.05 -5.94
CA MET A 158 0.62 15.88 -4.50
C MET A 158 0.93 14.42 -4.16
N TYR A 159 0.15 13.49 -4.71
CA TYR A 159 0.33 12.06 -4.49
C TYR A 159 1.71 11.59 -4.96
N ASN A 160 2.05 11.91 -6.20
CA ASN A 160 3.27 11.46 -6.86
C ASN A 160 4.51 12.09 -6.23
N GLN A 161 4.43 13.34 -5.73
CA GLN A 161 5.50 13.95 -4.95
C GLN A 161 5.71 13.21 -3.63
N GLY A 162 4.64 12.86 -2.92
CA GLY A 162 4.71 12.07 -1.68
C GLY A 162 5.33 10.69 -1.91
N SER A 163 4.87 9.96 -2.93
CA SER A 163 5.43 8.67 -3.32
C SER A 163 6.91 8.78 -3.73
N THR A 164 7.29 9.84 -4.45
CA THR A 164 8.70 10.07 -4.84
C THR A 164 9.57 10.35 -3.61
N ALA A 165 9.09 11.20 -2.69
CA ALA A 165 9.80 11.49 -1.44
C ALA A 165 9.98 10.22 -0.59
N LEU A 166 8.98 9.33 -0.59
CA LEU A 166 9.09 8.04 0.06
C LEU A 166 10.19 7.17 -0.57
N ILE A 167 10.16 7.01 -1.89
CA ILE A 167 11.17 6.23 -2.62
C ILE A 167 12.58 6.75 -2.32
N LEU A 168 12.79 8.07 -2.41
CA LEU A 168 14.08 8.69 -2.17
C LEU A 168 14.59 8.50 -0.74
N ARG A 169 13.70 8.44 0.26
CA ARG A 169 14.08 8.19 1.66
C ARG A 169 14.49 6.74 1.91
N SER A 170 14.08 5.80 1.06
CA SER A 170 14.40 4.38 1.18
C SER A 170 15.70 3.97 0.46
N LEU A 171 16.36 4.89 -0.26
CA LEU A 171 17.66 4.69 -0.92
C LEU A 171 18.82 5.04 0.02
#